data_AF-A0A9E3TEC1-F1
#
_entry.id   AF-A0A9E3TEC1-F1
#
_cell.length_a   1.000
_cell.length_b   1.000
_cell.length_c   1.000
_cell.angle_alpha   90.00
_cell.angle_beta   90.00
_cell.angle_gamma   90.00
#
_symmetry.space_group_name_H-M   'P 1'
#
loop_
_entity.id
_entity.type
_entity.pdbx_description
1 polymer ?
#
loop_
_entity_poly.entity_id
_entity_poly.type
_entity_poly.pdbx_seq_one_letter_code
_entity_poly.pdbx_strand_id
1 'polypeptide(L)'
;MARRRDPAVRSTSLGAALRQLVDAIARKVVDRVQRQIPEREQLRRIERHIARLARRVETGRRPGGARRVGRPRSNRRCNVRGCARPHVAQGLCSKHYQARRRKNLRMAG
;
A
#
# COMPACT_ATOMS: atom_id res chain seq x y z
N MET A 1 -16.77 -17.62 72.02
CA MET A 1 -17.87 -17.38 71.06
C MET A 1 -17.70 -16.00 70.46
N ALA A 2 -17.59 -15.92 69.13
CA ALA A 2 -17.98 -14.81 68.23
C ALA A 2 -17.51 -13.37 68.53
N ARG A 3 -16.93 -12.57 67.62
CA ARG A 3 -16.67 -12.66 66.18
C ARG A 3 -15.56 -11.64 65.86
N ARG A 4 -14.79 -11.96 64.82
CA ARG A 4 -13.69 -11.18 64.25
C ARG A 4 -14.16 -9.78 63.81
N ARG A 5 -13.28 -8.79 63.99
CA ARG A 5 -13.42 -7.42 63.49
C ARG A 5 -12.75 -7.36 62.13
N ASP A 6 -13.52 -7.37 61.04
CA ASP A 6 -13.02 -7.17 59.67
C ASP A 6 -12.97 -5.66 59.34
N PRO A 7 -11.80 -5.05 59.06
CA PRO A 7 -11.69 -3.60 58.88
C PRO A 7 -11.87 -3.11 57.42
N ALA A 8 -12.43 -3.90 56.52
CA ALA A 8 -12.37 -3.62 55.07
C ALA A 8 -13.63 -3.00 54.44
N VAL A 9 -14.72 -2.76 55.19
CA VAL A 9 -15.88 -2.03 54.65
C VAL A 9 -15.82 -0.58 55.10
N ARG A 10 -14.88 0.18 54.52
CA ARG A 10 -14.89 1.64 54.64
C ARG A 10 -16.07 2.15 53.82
N SER A 11 -16.97 2.89 54.48
CA SER A 11 -18.08 3.62 53.87
C SER A 11 -17.57 4.52 52.73
N THR A 12 -17.64 4.04 51.50
CA THR A 12 -17.44 4.90 50.32
C THR A 12 -18.60 5.88 50.34
N SER A 13 -18.33 7.14 50.64
CA SER A 13 -19.38 8.17 50.61
C SER A 13 -20.04 8.17 49.23
N LEU A 14 -21.31 8.56 49.15
CA LEU A 14 -22.01 8.70 47.86
C LEU A 14 -21.17 9.51 46.86
N GLY A 15 -20.48 10.55 47.33
CA GLY A 15 -19.56 11.34 46.50
C GLY A 15 -18.31 10.59 46.02
N ALA A 16 -17.81 9.59 46.74
CA ALA A 16 -16.72 8.73 46.27
C ALA A 16 -17.23 7.68 45.26
N ALA A 17 -18.42 7.12 45.47
CA ALA A 17 -19.05 6.22 44.50
C ALA A 17 -19.39 6.95 43.18
N LEU A 18 -19.91 8.18 43.26
CA LEU A 18 -20.18 9.01 42.09
C LEU A 18 -18.90 9.36 41.32
N ARG A 19 -17.82 9.71 42.03
CA ARG A 19 -16.50 9.96 41.39
C ARG A 19 -15.99 8.73 40.65
N GLN A 20 -16.08 7.55 41.26
CA GLN A 20 -15.68 6.29 40.60
C GLN A 20 -16.51 6.00 39.35
N LEU A 21 -17.81 6.29 39.40
CA LEU A 21 -18.71 6.10 38.26
C LEU A 21 -18.40 7.09 37.12
N VAL A 22 -18.17 8.36 37.44
CA VAL A 22 -17.75 9.38 36.45
C VAL A 22 -16.43 8.98 35.80
N ASP A 23 -15.44 8.56 36.59
CA ASP A 23 -14.16 8.07 36.09
C ASP A 23 -14.32 6.86 35.16
N ALA A 24 -15.18 5.91 35.52
CA ALA A 24 -15.42 4.72 34.72
C ALA A 24 -16.08 5.07 33.37
N ILE A 25 -17.03 6.02 33.37
CA ILE A 25 -17.68 6.51 32.15
C ILE A 25 -16.68 7.28 31.31
N ALA A 26 -15.91 8.20 31.90
CA ALA A 26 -14.90 8.99 31.21
C ALA A 26 -13.88 8.08 30.50
N ARG A 27 -13.38 7.04 31.18
CA ARG A 27 -12.48 6.04 30.59
C ARG A 27 -13.12 5.33 29.41
N LYS A 28 -14.38 4.89 29.53
CA LYS A 28 -15.10 4.22 28.43
C LYS A 28 -15.33 5.14 27.23
N VAL A 29 -15.60 6.42 27.45
CA VAL A 29 -15.77 7.41 26.38
C VAL A 29 -14.45 7.66 25.66
N VAL A 30 -13.37 7.90 26.41
CA VAL A 30 -12.03 8.11 25.84
C VAL A 30 -11.57 6.88 25.03
N ASP A 31 -11.71 5.68 25.59
CA ASP A 31 -11.37 4.42 24.92
C ASP A 31 -12.18 4.23 23.62
N ARG A 32 -13.48 4.55 23.63
CA ARG A 32 -14.32 4.47 22.42
C ARG A 32 -13.90 5.48 21.35
N VAL A 33 -13.64 6.73 21.73
CA VAL A 33 -13.18 7.79 20.80
C VAL A 33 -11.84 7.39 20.19
N GLN A 34 -10.89 6.94 21.01
CA GLN A 34 -9.57 6.49 20.54
C GLN A 34 -9.65 5.26 19.63
N ARG A 35 -10.61 4.35 19.85
CA ARG A 35 -10.82 3.19 18.97
C ARG A 35 -11.50 3.55 17.65
N GLN A 36 -12.31 4.60 17.61
CA GLN A 36 -13.01 5.06 16.41
C GLN A 36 -12.15 5.92 15.49
N ILE A 37 -11.06 6.47 15.99
CA ILE A 37 -10.00 7.03 15.16
C ILE A 37 -9.03 5.87 14.91
N PRO A 38 -9.03 5.18 13.75
CA PRO A 38 -7.98 4.22 13.40
C PRO A 38 -6.68 5.00 13.14
N GLU A 39 -6.11 5.48 14.24
CA GLU A 39 -5.15 6.54 14.37
C GLU A 39 -3.76 5.91 14.39
N ARG A 40 -3.21 5.74 13.20
CA ARG A 40 -1.78 5.73 12.87
C ARG A 40 -1.60 5.26 11.44
N GLU A 41 -2.35 4.25 10.99
CA GLU A 41 -2.12 3.72 9.65
C GLU A 41 -2.67 4.62 8.55
N GLN A 42 -3.83 5.25 8.77
CA GLN A 42 -4.38 6.24 7.83
C GLN A 42 -3.48 7.48 7.74
N LEU A 43 -3.02 8.01 8.88
CA LEU A 43 -2.06 9.11 8.92
C LEU A 43 -0.72 8.73 8.30
N ARG A 44 -0.12 7.58 8.65
CA ARG A 44 1.11 7.07 8.03
C ARG A 44 0.96 6.91 6.52
N ARG A 45 -0.20 6.46 6.03
CA ARG A 45 -0.46 6.35 4.58
C ARG A 45 -0.46 7.72 3.91
N ILE A 46 -1.06 8.71 4.54
CA ILE A 46 -1.10 10.10 4.08
C ILE A 46 0.31 10.72 4.14
N GLU A 47 1.02 10.60 5.25
CA GLU A 47 2.41 11.06 5.42
C GLU A 47 3.34 10.48 4.36
N ARG A 48 3.26 9.15 4.13
CA ARG A 48 4.03 8.49 3.05
C ARG A 48 3.67 9.06 1.67
N HIS A 49 2.41 9.43 1.46
CA HIS A 49 1.96 10.04 0.21
C HIS A 49 2.49 11.47 0.05
N ILE A 50 2.37 12.30 1.10
CA ILE A 50 2.91 13.66 1.14
C ILE A 50 4.43 13.64 0.92
N ALA A 51 5.17 12.78 1.61
CA ALA A 51 6.62 12.66 1.43
C ALA A 51 7.02 12.26 -0.01
N ARG A 52 6.22 11.42 -0.69
CA ARG A 52 6.43 11.11 -2.11
C ARG A 52 6.18 12.31 -3.02
N LEU A 53 5.14 13.10 -2.72
CA LEU A 53 4.81 14.30 -3.49
C LEU A 53 5.87 15.39 -3.29
N ALA A 54 6.32 15.63 -2.06
CA ALA A 54 7.40 16.56 -1.73
C ALA A 54 8.67 16.26 -2.55
N ARG A 55 9.12 15.00 -2.55
CA ARG A 55 10.27 14.57 -3.38
C ARG A 55 10.08 14.84 -4.88
N ARG A 56 8.85 14.76 -5.40
CA ARG A 56 8.57 15.04 -6.82
C ARG A 56 8.67 16.52 -7.14
N VAL A 57 8.20 17.37 -6.24
CA VAL A 57 8.30 18.82 -6.34
C VAL A 57 9.76 19.24 -6.26
N GLU A 58 10.49 18.76 -5.25
CA GLU A 58 11.92 19.05 -5.06
C GLU A 58 12.78 18.63 -6.25
N THR A 59 12.55 17.43 -6.81
CA THR A 59 13.35 16.91 -7.93
C THR A 59 12.90 17.42 -9.30
N GLY A 60 11.78 18.17 -9.38
CA GLY A 60 11.16 18.58 -10.65
C GLY A 60 10.77 17.42 -11.58
N ARG A 61 10.81 16.18 -11.11
CA ARG A 61 10.71 14.98 -11.94
C ARG A 61 9.24 14.59 -12.13
N ARG A 62 8.67 14.92 -13.29
CA ARG A 62 7.35 14.40 -13.69
C ARG A 62 7.36 12.86 -13.67
N PRO A 63 6.35 12.21 -13.03
CA PRO A 63 6.19 10.75 -13.14
C PRO A 63 5.98 10.41 -14.63
N GLY A 64 6.87 9.58 -15.19
CA GLY A 64 6.85 9.23 -16.62
C GLY A 64 8.15 9.53 -17.37
N GLY A 65 9.14 10.15 -16.72
CA GLY A 65 10.43 10.52 -17.35
C GLY A 65 11.54 9.45 -17.33
N ALA A 66 11.29 8.27 -16.75
CA ALA A 66 12.23 7.16 -16.95
C ALA A 66 12.10 6.74 -18.41
N ARG A 67 13.08 7.07 -19.27
CA ARG A 67 13.18 6.48 -20.60
C ARG A 67 12.99 4.99 -20.40
N ARG A 68 11.92 4.41 -20.97
CA ARG A 68 11.77 2.96 -20.96
C ARG A 68 12.98 2.43 -21.70
N VAL A 69 13.97 1.93 -20.95
CA VAL A 69 15.08 1.20 -21.54
C VAL A 69 14.39 0.00 -22.19
N GLY A 70 14.38 -0.01 -23.52
CA GLY A 70 13.75 -1.11 -24.26
C GLY A 70 14.31 -2.43 -23.76
N ARG A 71 13.51 -3.50 -23.82
CA ARG A 71 13.99 -4.84 -23.46
C ARG A 71 15.33 -5.08 -24.18
N PRO A 72 16.37 -5.57 -23.48
CA PRO A 72 17.65 -5.88 -24.11
C PRO A 72 17.45 -6.75 -25.35
N ARG A 73 18.19 -6.47 -26.41
CA ARG A 73 18.13 -7.28 -27.63
C ARG A 73 18.54 -8.71 -27.27
N SER A 74 17.72 -9.68 -27.69
CA SER A 74 18.05 -11.09 -27.49
C SER A 74 19.30 -11.45 -28.27
N ASN A 75 20.16 -12.30 -27.69
CA ASN A 75 21.34 -12.83 -28.38
C ASN A 75 20.99 -13.91 -29.43
N ARG A 76 19.72 -14.34 -29.47
CA ARG A 76 19.23 -15.34 -30.40
C ARG A 76 18.89 -14.72 -31.76
N ARG A 77 19.17 -15.44 -32.83
CA ARG A 77 18.88 -15.02 -34.22
C ARG A 77 17.41 -15.25 -34.57
N CYS A 78 17.01 -14.65 -35.69
CA CYS A 78 15.69 -14.85 -36.29
C CYS A 78 15.55 -16.29 -36.81
N ASN A 79 14.38 -16.91 -36.60
CA ASN A 79 14.09 -18.27 -37.08
C ASN A 79 13.85 -18.36 -38.60
N VAL A 80 13.90 -17.25 -39.33
CA VAL A 80 13.73 -17.25 -40.79
C VAL A 80 15.06 -17.65 -41.42
N ARG A 81 15.05 -18.71 -42.24
CA ARG A 81 16.24 -19.21 -42.95
C ARG A 81 16.92 -18.06 -43.72
N GLY A 82 18.23 -17.92 -43.54
CA GLY A 82 19.02 -16.82 -44.13
C GLY A 82 18.93 -15.47 -43.40
N CYS A 83 18.25 -15.38 -42.25
CA CYS A 83 18.16 -14.13 -41.49
C CYS A 83 19.07 -14.14 -40.25
N ALA A 84 20.19 -13.41 -40.34
CA ALA A 84 21.17 -13.31 -39.25
C ALA A 84 20.81 -12.29 -38.14
N ARG A 85 19.70 -11.55 -38.28
CA ARG A 85 19.32 -10.46 -37.37
C ARG A 85 18.86 -11.00 -36.00
N PRO A 86 19.12 -10.27 -34.89
CA PRO A 86 18.65 -10.66 -33.56
C PRO A 86 17.12 -10.68 -33.51
N HIS A 87 16.54 -11.66 -32.83
CA HIS A 87 15.11 -11.68 -32.62
C HIS A 87 14.68 -10.66 -31.57
N VAL A 88 13.49 -10.09 -31.74
CA VAL A 88 12.90 -9.12 -30.81
C VAL A 88 11.70 -9.70 -30.08
N ALA A 89 10.90 -10.53 -30.76
CA ALA A 89 9.72 -11.17 -30.19
C ALA A 89 9.35 -12.42 -31.01
N GLN A 90 8.83 -13.46 -30.34
CA GLN A 90 8.32 -14.68 -30.96
C GLN A 90 9.27 -15.34 -31.98
N GLY A 91 10.59 -15.32 -31.70
CA GLY A 91 11.62 -15.90 -32.56
C GLY A 91 11.91 -15.12 -33.86
N LEU A 92 11.31 -13.94 -34.05
CA LEU A 92 11.45 -13.13 -35.26
C LEU A 92 12.22 -11.85 -34.99
N CYS A 93 13.00 -11.40 -35.98
CA CYS A 93 13.56 -10.05 -35.99
C CYS A 93 12.43 -9.01 -36.15
N SER A 94 12.71 -7.73 -35.85
CA SER A 94 11.71 -6.66 -35.91
C SER A 94 10.98 -6.62 -37.26
N LYS A 95 11.71 -6.77 -38.37
CA LYS A 95 11.14 -6.76 -39.73
C LYS A 95 10.16 -7.93 -39.96
N HIS A 96 10.58 -9.15 -39.64
CA HIS A 96 9.74 -10.34 -39.83
C HIS A 96 8.56 -10.39 -38.85
N TYR A 97 8.75 -9.91 -37.61
CA TYR A 97 7.68 -9.80 -36.64
C TYR A 97 6.58 -8.84 -37.11
N GLN A 98 6.95 -7.64 -37.59
CA GLN A 98 5.97 -6.68 -38.11
C GLN A 98 5.27 -7.20 -39.38
N ALA A 99 5.99 -7.84 -40.30
CA ALA A 99 5.40 -8.44 -41.48
C ALA A 99 4.37 -9.52 -41.12
N ARG A 100 4.71 -10.42 -40.19
CA ARG A 100 3.78 -11.45 -39.69
C ARG A 100 2.57 -10.83 -38.99
N ARG A 101 2.80 -9.85 -38.11
CA ARG A 101 1.71 -9.15 -37.41
C ARG A 101 0.72 -8.50 -38.38
N ARG A 102 1.21 -7.83 -39.44
CA ARG A 102 0.33 -7.25 -40.49
C ARG A 102 -0.43 -8.31 -41.27
N LYS A 103 0.20 -9.44 -41.60
CA LYS A 103 -0.49 -10.57 -42.25
C LYS A 103 -1.60 -11.13 -41.35
N ASN A 104 -1.32 -11.36 -40.07
CA ASN A 104 -2.30 -11.87 -39.12
C ASN A 104 -3.48 -10.92 -38.94
N LEU A 105 -3.24 -9.61 -38.91
CA LEU A 105 -4.30 -8.59 -38.84
C LEU A 105 -5.21 -8.58 -40.08
N ARG A 106 -4.68 -8.94 -41.26
CA ARG A 106 -5.46 -9.04 -42.51
C ARG A 106 -6.30 -10.32 -42.61
N MET A 107 -5.95 -11.36 -41.86
CA MET A 107 -6.66 -12.64 -41.85
C MET A 107 -7.70 -12.72 -40.73
N ALA A 108 -7.72 -11.73 -39.83
CA ALA A 108 -8.58 -11.68 -38.65
C ALA A 108 -9.74 -10.68 -38.79
N GLY A 109 -9.96 -10.16 -39.99
CA GLY A 109 -11.12 -9.35 -40.39
C GLY A 109 -11.72 -9.93 -41.66
#